data_AF-A0A6M0ACH0-F1
#
_entry.id   AF-A0A6M0ACH0-F1
#
_cell.length_a   1.000
_cell.length_b   1.000
_cell.length_c   1.000
_cell.angle_alpha   90.00
_cell.angle_beta   90.00
_cell.angle_gamma   90.00
#
_symmetry.space_group_name_H-M   'P 1'
#
loop_
_entity.id
_entity.type
_entity.pdbx_description
1 polymer ?
#
loop_
_entity_poly.entity_id
_entity_poly.type
_entity_poly.pdbx_seq_one_letter_code
_entity_poly.pdbx_strand_id
1 'polypeptide(L)'
;MEPPIASGTILQNRYHLLRVLDQGEFNRTYLVEDQGRFNEPCVLKEFIPPQTETNNLDKSRQLFQQEAGILYKIEHPQIPQFRATF
;
A
#
# COMPACT_ATOMS: atom_id res chain seq x y z
N MET A 1 16.95 -3.76 -5.14
CA MET A 1 15.56 -3.31 -4.88
C MET A 1 14.63 -4.42 -5.30
N GLU A 2 13.60 -4.69 -4.51
CA GLU A 2 12.63 -5.74 -4.82
C GLU A 2 11.78 -5.33 -6.03
N PRO A 3 11.55 -6.21 -7.02
CA PRO A 3 10.79 -5.86 -8.21
C PRO A 3 9.31 -5.55 -7.87
N PRO A 4 8.60 -4.78 -8.72
CA PRO A 4 7.14 -4.62 -8.61
C PRO A 4 6.41 -5.95 -8.65
N ILE A 5 5.36 -6.07 -7.83
CA ILE A 5 4.37 -7.13 -7.99
C ILE A 5 3.74 -6.96 -9.39
N ALA A 6 3.62 -8.07 -10.11
CA ALA A 6 3.13 -8.05 -11.49
C ALA A 6 1.67 -7.57 -11.57
N SER A 7 1.37 -6.81 -12.64
CA SER A 7 -0.02 -6.56 -13.01
C SER A 7 -0.75 -7.87 -13.29
N GLY A 8 -2.00 -7.98 -12.85
CA GLY A 8 -2.79 -9.21 -12.93
C GLY A 8 -2.69 -10.09 -11.68
N THR A 9 -1.76 -9.81 -10.75
CA THR A 9 -1.70 -10.53 -9.47
C THR A 9 -2.92 -10.20 -8.62
N ILE A 10 -3.52 -11.23 -8.00
CA ILE A 10 -4.59 -11.05 -7.01
C ILE A 10 -3.97 -11.25 -5.62
N LEU A 11 -3.91 -10.18 -4.82
CA LEU A 11 -3.47 -10.23 -3.43
C LEU A 11 -4.65 -10.49 -2.50
N GLN A 12 -4.41 -11.29 -1.45
CA GLN A 12 -5.42 -11.61 -0.43
C GLN A 12 -6.74 -12.13 -1.02
N ASN A 13 -6.69 -12.82 -2.17
CA ASN A 13 -7.87 -13.27 -2.91
C ASN A 13 -8.92 -12.16 -3.18
N ARG A 14 -8.49 -10.88 -3.25
CA ARG A 14 -9.41 -9.74 -3.28
C ARG A 14 -8.91 -8.55 -4.10
N TYR A 15 -7.62 -8.20 -4.00
CA TYR A 15 -7.08 -7.00 -4.63
C TYR A 15 -6.38 -7.36 -5.93
N HIS A 16 -6.99 -7.01 -7.05
CA HIS A 16 -6.45 -7.25 -8.38
C HIS A 16 -5.53 -6.10 -8.79
N LEU A 17 -4.22 -6.36 -8.95
CA LEU A 17 -3.25 -5.33 -9.30
C LEU A 17 -3.35 -4.92 -10.76
N LEU A 18 -3.53 -3.62 -11.01
CA LEU A 18 -3.59 -3.08 -12.37
C LEU A 18 -2.24 -2.54 -12.81
N ARG A 19 -1.64 -1.64 -12.03
CA ARG A 19 -0.35 -1.01 -12.34
C ARG A 19 0.28 -0.32 -11.14
N VAL A 20 1.58 -0.03 -11.23
CA VAL A 20 2.27 0.88 -10.31
C VAL A 20 1.81 2.32 -10.59
N LEU A 21 1.49 3.06 -9.54
CA LEU A 21 1.20 4.49 -9.60
C LEU A 21 2.42 5.33 -9.22
N ASP A 22 3.14 4.91 -8.18
CA ASP A 22 4.26 5.64 -7.64
C ASP A 22 5.25 4.71 -6.92
N GLN A 23 6.52 5.12 -6.86
CA GLN A 23 7.55 4.43 -6.10
C GLN A 23 8.32 5.44 -5.25
N GLY A 24 8.12 5.34 -3.94
CA GLY A 24 8.88 6.08 -2.95
C GLY A 24 10.15 5.34 -2.53
N GLU A 25 10.86 5.91 -1.54
CA GLU A 25 12.09 5.35 -1.00
C GLU A 25 11.87 4.01 -0.24
N PHE A 26 10.77 3.93 0.51
CA PHE A 26 10.44 2.78 1.36
C PHE A 26 9.07 2.15 1.05
N ASN A 27 8.43 2.60 -0.03
CA ASN A 27 7.11 2.10 -0.39
C ASN A 27 6.89 2.12 -1.90
N ARG A 28 5.91 1.34 -2.32
CA ARG A 28 5.38 1.38 -3.67
C ARG A 28 3.87 1.42 -3.63
N THR A 29 3.31 2.27 -4.47
CA THR A 29 1.88 2.51 -4.54
C THR A 29 1.33 1.90 -5.82
N TYR A 30 0.30 1.09 -5.70
CA TYR A 30 -0.36 0.40 -6.80
C TYR A 30 -1.79 0.89 -6.96
N LEU A 31 -2.25 0.98 -8.20
CA LEU A 31 -3.67 0.99 -8.53
C LEU A 31 -4.15 -0.45 -8.56
N VAL A 32 -5.19 -0.74 -7.77
CA VAL A 32 -5.80 -2.06 -7.71
C VAL A 32 -7.33 -1.95 -7.80
N GLU A 33 -7.99 -3.05 -8.11
CA GLU A 33 -9.43 -3.19 -7.99
C GLU A 33 -9.75 -4.04 -6.76
N ASP A 34 -10.66 -3.55 -5.92
CA ASP A 34 -11.22 -4.31 -4.80
C ASP A 34 -12.37 -5.19 -5.31
N GLN A 35 -12.08 -6.47 -5.57
CA GLN A 35 -13.07 -7.44 -6.05
C GLN A 35 -14.17 -7.73 -5.02
N GLY A 36 -13.91 -7.47 -3.74
CA GLY A 36 -14.91 -7.56 -2.68
C GLY A 36 -15.88 -6.37 -2.65
N ARG A 37 -15.64 -5.34 -3.46
CA ARG A 37 -16.44 -4.11 -3.56
C ARG A 37 -16.74 -3.75 -5.01
N PHE A 38 -17.27 -4.71 -5.78
CA PHE A 38 -17.68 -4.49 -7.17
C PHE A 38 -16.56 -3.94 -8.07
N ASN A 39 -15.31 -4.40 -7.86
CA ASN A 39 -14.12 -3.93 -8.57
C ASN A 39 -13.86 -2.42 -8.42
N GLU A 40 -14.24 -1.85 -7.27
CA GLU A 40 -13.99 -0.45 -6.98
C GLU A 40 -12.48 -0.16 -7.03
N PRO A 41 -12.04 0.85 -7.79
CA PRO A 41 -10.63 1.21 -7.86
C PRO A 41 -10.16 1.75 -6.51
N CYS A 42 -9.05 1.21 -6.01
CA CYS A 42 -8.44 1.67 -4.78
C CYS A 42 -6.90 1.63 -4.87
N VAL A 43 -6.27 2.15 -3.83
CA VAL A 43 -4.81 2.25 -3.74
C VAL A 43 -4.30 1.22 -2.74
N LEU A 44 -3.28 0.47 -3.14
CA LEU A 44 -2.53 -0.42 -2.26
C LEU A 44 -1.11 0.13 -2.10
N LYS A 45 -0.66 0.30 -0.86
CA LYS A 45 0.72 0.65 -0.55
C LYS A 45 1.47 -0.58 -0.02
N GLU A 46 2.55 -0.94 -0.68
CA GLU A 46 3.49 -1.97 -0.27
C GLU A 46 4.68 -1.30 0.44
N PHE A 47 5.06 -1.82 1.60
CA PHE A 47 6.29 -1.41 2.28
C PHE A 47 7.47 -2.19 1.70
N ILE A 48 8.48 -1.47 1.18
CA ILE A 48 9.66 -2.08 0.55
C ILE A 48 10.90 -1.68 1.36
N PRO A 49 11.54 -2.63 2.08
CA PRO A 49 12.74 -2.33 2.83
C PRO A 49 13.96 -2.09 1.91
N PRO A 50 14.83 -1.13 2.22
CA PRO A 50 16.08 -0.95 1.50
C PRO A 50 17.01 -2.13 1.78
N GLN A 51 17.61 -2.69 0.74
CA GLN A 51 18.48 -3.89 0.83
C GLN A 51 19.82 -3.61 1.55
N THR A 52 20.20 -2.34 1.68
CA THR A 52 21.55 -1.92 2.10
C THR A 52 21.61 -1.16 3.42
N GLU A 53 20.47 -0.69 3.96
CA GLU A 53 20.43 0.18 5.14
C GLU A 53 19.55 -0.40 6.26
N THR A 54 20.15 -1.15 7.17
CA THR A 54 19.48 -1.70 8.35
C THR A 54 19.15 -0.64 9.40
N ASN A 55 19.90 0.46 9.47
CA ASN A 55 19.75 1.45 10.56
C ASN A 55 18.43 2.25 10.51
N ASN A 56 17.75 2.34 9.36
CA ASN A 56 16.51 3.10 9.21
C ASN A 56 15.25 2.22 9.03
N LEU A 57 15.41 0.90 8.92
CA LEU A 57 14.32 -0.03 8.61
C LEU A 57 13.18 0.02 9.63
N ASP A 58 13.52 -0.07 10.92
CA ASP A 58 12.52 -0.09 12.00
C ASP A 58 11.76 1.24 12.08
N LYS A 59 12.46 2.36 11.89
CA LYS A 59 11.84 3.69 11.88
C LYS A 59 10.92 3.86 10.67
N SER A 60 11.34 3.46 9.48
CA SER A 60 10.51 3.54 8.27
C SER A 60 9.27 2.65 8.38
N ARG A 61 9.42 1.44 8.94
CA ARG A 61 8.29 0.55 9.23
C ARG A 61 7.33 1.16 10.24
N GLN A 62 7.84 1.73 11.33
CA GLN A 62 7.03 2.40 12.34
C GLN A 62 6.25 3.59 11.74
N LEU A 63 6.91 4.41 10.92
CA LEU A 63 6.26 5.54 10.25
C LEU A 63 5.18 5.07 9.28
N PHE A 64 5.44 4.00 8.52
CA PHE A 64 4.46 3.40 7.62
C PHE A 64 3.22 2.90 8.37
N GLN A 65 3.41 2.20 9.50
CA GLN A 65 2.32 1.74 10.36
C GLN A 65 1.57 2.91 11.01
N GLN A 66 2.28 3.97 11.40
CA GLN A 66 1.69 5.17 11.97
C GLN A 66 0.82 5.90 10.95
N GLU A 67 1.23 5.99 9.68
CA GLU A 67 0.42 6.57 8.59
C GLU A 67 -0.92 5.83 8.46
N ALA A 68 -0.88 4.49 8.40
CA ALA A 68 -2.08 3.65 8.36
C ALA A 68 -2.97 3.87 9.59
N GLY A 69 -2.38 3.93 10.79
CA GLY A 69 -3.10 4.18 12.04
C GLY A 69 -3.73 5.57 12.13
N ILE A 70 -3.13 6.59 11.52
CA ILE A 70 -3.71 7.93 11.40
C ILE A 70 -4.87 7.92 10.42
N LEU A 71 -4.67 7.39 9.20
CA LEU A 71 -5.73 7.32 8.20
C LEU A 71 -6.94 6.50 8.66
N TYR A 72 -6.72 5.46 9.47
CA TYR A 72 -7.81 4.69 10.10
C TYR A 72 -8.68 5.52 11.05
N LYS A 73 -8.11 6.55 11.70
CA LYS A 73 -8.82 7.43 12.63
C LYS A 73 -9.51 8.61 11.95
N ILE A 74 -9.25 8.84 10.67
CA ILE A 74 -9.79 9.98 9.93
C ILE A 74 -10.98 9.52 9.10
N GLU A 75 -12.11 10.16 9.32
CA GLU A 75 -13.30 10.02 8.48
C GLU A 75 -13.73 11.41 8.01
N HIS A 76 -13.45 11.71 6.73
CA HIS A 76 -13.77 13.01 6.15
C HIS A 76 -14.03 12.89 4.65
N PRO A 77 -15.05 13.57 4.08
CA PRO A 77 -15.40 13.43 2.65
C PRO A 77 -14.29 13.79 1.66
N GLN A 78 -13.33 14.62 2.08
CA GLN A 78 -12.19 15.05 1.24
C GLN A 78 -10.90 14.27 1.50
N ILE A 79 -10.91 13.28 2.40
CA ILE A 79 -9.74 12.47 2.73
C ILE A 79 -10.04 11.01 2.36
N PRO A 80 -9.14 10.33 1.61
CA PRO A 80 -9.32 8.92 1.30
C PRO A 80 -9.48 8.07 2.56
N GLN A 81 -10.46 7.18 2.55
CA GLN A 81 -10.71 6.28 3.68
C GLN A 81 -9.75 5.09 3.67
N PHE A 82 -9.11 4.84 4.81
CA PHE A 82 -8.32 3.63 5.01
C PHE A 82 -9.21 2.40 5.20
N ARG A 83 -8.90 1.29 4.50
CA ARG A 83 -9.75 0.10 4.47
C ARG A 83 -9.17 -1.09 5.23
N ALA A 84 -7.89 -1.39 5.02
CA ALA A 84 -7.25 -2.58 5.58
C ALA A 84 -5.71 -2.48 5.53
N THR A 85 -5.05 -3.30 6.35
CA THR A 85 -3.62 -3.63 6.31
C THR A 85 -3.45 -5.13 6.44
N PHE A 86 -2.41 -5.70 5.83
CA PHE A 86 -2.05 -7.12 5.91
C PHE A 86 -0.56 -7.33 5.63
#